data_AF-A0A9W4HI51-F1
#
_entry.id   AF-A0A9W4HI51-F1
#
_cell.length_a   1.000
_cell.length_b   1.000
_cell.length_c   1.000
_cell.angle_alpha   90.00
_cell.angle_beta   90.00
_cell.angle_gamma   90.00
#
_symmetry.space_group_name_H-M   'P 1'
#
loop_
_entity.id
_entity.type
_entity.pdbx_description
1 polymer ?
#
loop_
_entity_poly.entity_id
_entity_poly.type
_entity_poly.pdbx_seq_one_letter_code
_entity_poly.pdbx_strand_id
1 'polypeptide(L)'
;MADNFKQLPKSLDQDQAMGVAVIIFISIALYNAVELSVLIPFSFKTYRSLYFWALLISTTMGLIPTSLGTSFQYFGLVPLWLSLALSNIGFICMVPTQSVVLYSRLHLISQNFRLLAIIKWVIIIDSIILIIPTVTMNFGSEYFPRSAWVHGFSIVERAQITWFSVQEILISSVYIWETVRLIKISPEEDKKRHKILWELIGINIVAIVMDLTLLILEFLGYYFTQIILKALVYSIKLKMEFVVLGMLLTIVRSHSRELTSGEMYSFPSG
;
A
#
# COMPACT_ATOMS: atom_id res chain seq x y z
N MET A 1 40.11 -26.53 29.59
CA MET A 1 38.92 -27.09 30.25
C MET A 1 37.93 -25.96 30.49
N ALA A 2 37.19 -25.57 29.45
CA ALA A 2 35.92 -24.80 29.47
C ALA A 2 35.59 -24.33 28.03
N ASP A 3 35.55 -25.26 27.08
CA ASP A 3 34.93 -25.06 25.77
C ASP A 3 33.87 -26.15 25.64
N ASN A 4 32.63 -25.82 26.01
CA ASN A 4 31.42 -26.61 25.71
C ASN A 4 30.19 -25.88 26.28
N PHE A 5 29.90 -24.68 25.77
CA PHE A 5 28.54 -24.16 25.85
C PHE A 5 27.83 -24.49 24.54
N LYS A 6 27.27 -25.70 24.53
CA LYS A 6 26.19 -26.20 23.67
C LYS A 6 25.69 -25.18 22.63
N GLN A 7 26.13 -25.37 21.39
CA GLN A 7 25.32 -25.08 20.22
C GLN A 7 23.99 -25.83 20.38
N LEU A 8 22.93 -25.10 20.73
CA LEU A 8 21.55 -25.59 20.64
C LEU A 8 21.23 -25.88 19.15
N PRO A 9 20.44 -26.92 18.83
CA PRO A 9 20.07 -27.24 17.45
C PRO A 9 19.07 -26.19 16.95
N LYS A 10 19.56 -25.07 16.43
CA LYS A 10 18.76 -23.93 15.95
C LYS A 10 18.25 -24.09 14.51
N SER A 11 18.56 -25.19 13.81
CA SER A 11 18.50 -25.23 12.34
C SER A 11 17.29 -25.93 11.70
N LEU A 12 16.47 -26.70 12.43
CA LEU A 12 15.27 -27.34 11.83
C LEU A 12 13.96 -26.65 12.22
N ASP A 13 13.83 -26.22 13.47
CA ASP A 13 12.60 -25.59 13.98
C ASP A 13 12.43 -24.17 13.43
N GLN A 14 13.54 -23.42 13.25
CA GLN A 14 13.51 -22.06 12.74
C GLN A 14 13.12 -22.00 11.25
N ASP A 15 13.64 -22.90 10.43
CA ASP A 15 13.31 -22.97 9.00
C ASP A 15 11.84 -23.39 8.79
N GLN A 16 11.34 -24.31 9.62
CA GLN A 16 9.92 -24.69 9.64
C GLN A 16 9.02 -23.54 10.08
N ALA A 17 9.39 -22.82 11.15
CA ALA A 17 8.66 -21.65 11.61
C ALA A 17 8.58 -20.54 10.54
N MET A 18 9.68 -20.31 9.82
CA MET A 18 9.70 -19.36 8.70
C MET A 18 8.79 -19.81 7.56
N GLY A 19 8.83 -21.08 7.16
CA GLY A 19 7.94 -21.62 6.13
C GLY A 19 6.45 -21.52 6.50
N VAL A 20 6.09 -21.79 7.75
CA VAL A 20 4.72 -21.61 8.25
C VAL A 20 4.31 -20.14 8.22
N ALA A 21 5.19 -19.22 8.63
CA ALA A 21 4.91 -17.78 8.57
C ALA A 21 4.69 -17.28 7.14
N VAL A 22 5.50 -17.76 6.18
CA VAL A 22 5.32 -17.49 4.74
C VAL A 22 3.91 -17.87 4.30
N ILE A 23 3.50 -19.10 4.59
CA ILE A 23 2.19 -19.62 4.19
C ILE A 23 1.07 -18.77 4.79
N ILE A 24 1.14 -18.49 6.09
CA ILE A 24 0.10 -17.73 6.79
C ILE A 24 -0.05 -16.32 6.21
N PHE A 25 1.06 -15.57 6.10
CA PHE A 25 1.00 -14.18 5.65
C PHE A 25 0.60 -14.03 4.19
N ILE A 26 1.11 -14.91 3.32
CA ILE A 26 0.69 -14.94 1.91
C ILE A 26 -0.78 -15.35 1.80
N SER A 27 -1.25 -16.33 2.59
CA SER A 27 -2.65 -16.74 2.57
C SER A 27 -3.58 -15.59 2.98
N ILE A 28 -3.21 -14.83 4.02
CA ILE A 28 -3.96 -13.64 4.44
C ILE A 28 -3.93 -12.57 3.34
N ALA A 29 -2.77 -12.31 2.75
CA ALA A 29 -2.63 -11.33 1.67
C ALA A 29 -3.50 -11.69 0.46
N LEU A 30 -3.49 -12.95 0.02
CA LEU A 30 -4.32 -13.45 -1.07
C LEU A 30 -5.80 -13.44 -0.73
N TYR A 31 -6.19 -13.82 0.49
CA TYR A 31 -7.58 -13.75 0.95
C TYR A 31 -8.11 -12.32 0.85
N ASN A 32 -7.37 -11.36 1.42
CA ASN A 32 -7.71 -9.94 1.35
C ASN A 32 -7.76 -9.47 -0.11
N ALA A 33 -6.82 -9.92 -0.96
CA ALA A 33 -6.79 -9.54 -2.36
C ALA A 33 -8.03 -10.03 -3.12
N VAL A 34 -8.45 -11.28 -2.91
CA VAL A 34 -9.65 -11.86 -3.54
C VAL A 34 -10.91 -11.15 -3.04
N GLU A 35 -11.03 -10.96 -1.72
CA GLU A 35 -12.14 -10.22 -1.11
C GLU A 35 -12.26 -8.82 -1.72
N LEU A 36 -11.17 -8.05 -1.75
CA LEU A 36 -11.16 -6.71 -2.30
C LEU A 36 -11.40 -6.68 -3.82
N SER A 37 -10.89 -7.67 -4.56
CA SER A 37 -11.12 -7.77 -6.01
C SER A 37 -12.60 -7.90 -6.35
N VAL A 38 -13.39 -8.51 -5.45
CA VAL A 38 -14.85 -8.59 -5.58
C VAL A 38 -15.50 -7.34 -5.01
N LEU A 39 -15.14 -6.90 -3.80
CA LEU A 39 -15.82 -5.78 -3.14
C LEU A 39 -15.64 -4.43 -3.86
N ILE A 40 -14.47 -4.19 -4.47
CA ILE A 40 -14.16 -2.93 -5.14
C ILE A 40 -15.13 -2.67 -6.31
N PRO A 41 -15.24 -3.51 -7.35
CA PRO A 41 -16.20 -3.28 -8.45
C PRO A 41 -17.65 -3.10 -7.98
N PHE A 42 -18.09 -3.88 -7.00
CA PHE A 42 -19.47 -3.81 -6.49
C PHE A 42 -19.76 -2.53 -5.69
N SER A 43 -18.74 -1.88 -5.13
CA SER A 43 -18.93 -0.68 -4.32
C SER A 43 -18.99 0.61 -5.15
N PHE A 44 -18.41 0.64 -6.35
CA PHE A 44 -18.40 1.83 -7.21
C PHE A 44 -19.58 1.83 -8.18
N LYS A 45 -20.37 2.91 -8.14
CA LYS A 45 -21.43 3.16 -9.14
C LYS A 45 -20.89 3.65 -10.49
N THR A 46 -19.69 4.23 -10.50
CA THR A 46 -19.05 4.80 -11.71
C THR A 46 -17.56 4.46 -11.74
N TYR A 47 -17.12 3.75 -12.78
CA TYR A 47 -15.74 3.29 -12.98
C TYR A 47 -14.80 4.34 -13.61
N ARG A 48 -15.08 5.64 -13.43
CA ARG A 48 -14.32 6.73 -14.08
C ARG A 48 -13.23 7.35 -13.20
N SER A 49 -13.21 7.05 -11.90
CA SER A 49 -12.23 7.66 -10.99
C SER A 49 -10.87 6.99 -11.10
N LEU A 50 -9.80 7.80 -11.08
CA LEU A 50 -8.42 7.31 -10.95
C LEU A 50 -8.26 6.46 -9.69
N TYR A 51 -8.94 6.83 -8.61
CA TYR A 51 -8.96 6.09 -7.35
C TYR A 51 -9.47 4.65 -7.54
N PHE A 52 -10.57 4.45 -8.28
CA PHE A 52 -11.11 3.12 -8.58
C PHE A 52 -10.07 2.25 -9.31
N TRP A 53 -9.50 2.78 -10.41
CA TRP A 53 -8.54 2.02 -11.21
C TRP A 53 -7.26 1.73 -10.44
N ALA A 54 -6.76 2.69 -9.65
CA ALA A 54 -5.59 2.48 -8.81
C ALA A 54 -5.86 1.37 -7.77
N LEU A 55 -6.98 1.44 -7.05
CA LEU A 55 -7.33 0.44 -6.05
C LEU A 55 -7.51 -0.96 -6.66
N LEU A 56 -8.18 -1.04 -7.83
CA LEU A 56 -8.40 -2.30 -8.54
C LEU A 56 -7.09 -2.89 -9.07
N ILE A 57 -6.28 -2.10 -9.79
CA ILE A 57 -5.00 -2.55 -10.37
C ILE A 57 -4.04 -2.99 -9.27
N SER A 58 -3.93 -2.23 -8.18
CA SER A 58 -3.06 -2.59 -7.06
C SER A 58 -3.49 -3.90 -6.40
N THR A 59 -4.81 -4.17 -6.34
CA THR A 59 -5.34 -5.43 -5.77
C THR A 59 -5.15 -6.61 -6.73
N THR A 60 -5.61 -6.50 -7.98
CA THR A 60 -5.67 -7.64 -8.91
C THR A 60 -4.35 -7.91 -9.60
N MET A 61 -3.64 -6.87 -10.03
CA MET A 61 -2.39 -6.98 -10.79
C MET A 61 -1.16 -6.68 -9.93
N GLY A 62 -1.33 -6.08 -8.75
CA GLY A 62 -0.25 -5.86 -7.79
C GLY A 62 -0.11 -6.98 -6.77
N LEU A 63 -1.06 -7.03 -5.83
CA LEU A 63 -0.99 -7.89 -4.67
C LEU A 63 -1.06 -9.39 -5.00
N ILE A 64 -1.96 -9.80 -5.91
CA ILE A 64 -2.08 -11.22 -6.30
C ILE A 64 -0.80 -11.72 -6.99
N PRO A 65 -0.28 -11.07 -8.05
CA PRO A 65 0.94 -11.56 -8.72
C PRO A 65 2.18 -11.51 -7.83
N THR A 66 2.35 -10.48 -6.99
CA THR A 66 3.47 -10.44 -6.02
C THR A 66 3.39 -11.59 -5.03
N SER A 67 2.20 -11.87 -4.48
CA SER A 67 2.02 -12.94 -3.49
C SER A 67 2.24 -14.33 -4.10
N LEU A 68 1.69 -14.58 -5.30
CA LEU A 68 1.90 -15.84 -6.02
C LEU A 68 3.34 -16.00 -6.49
N GLY A 69 3.93 -14.97 -7.10
CA GLY A 69 5.30 -14.98 -7.61
C GLY A 69 6.30 -15.30 -6.50
N THR A 70 6.18 -14.63 -5.36
CA THR A 70 7.02 -14.87 -4.16
C THR A 70 6.82 -16.29 -3.62
N SER A 71 5.58 -16.77 -3.53
CA SER A 71 5.30 -18.15 -3.08
C SER A 71 5.96 -19.18 -3.98
N PHE A 72 5.82 -19.00 -5.30
CA PHE A 72 6.40 -19.91 -6.27
C PHE A 72 7.93 -19.90 -6.22
N GLN A 73 8.53 -18.75 -5.95
CA GLN A 73 9.98 -18.64 -5.76
C GLN A 73 10.42 -19.40 -4.51
N TYR A 74 9.76 -19.13 -3.37
CA TYR A 74 10.11 -19.70 -2.07
C TYR A 74 10.00 -21.22 -2.05
N PHE A 75 8.94 -21.77 -2.64
CA PHE A 75 8.68 -23.21 -2.67
C PHE A 75 9.27 -23.92 -3.91
N GLY A 76 9.85 -23.19 -4.85
CA GLY A 76 10.40 -23.77 -6.09
C GLY A 76 9.35 -24.48 -6.96
N LEU A 77 8.10 -24.00 -6.96
CA LEU A 77 6.95 -24.70 -7.59
C LEU A 77 6.90 -24.55 -9.11
N VAL A 78 7.51 -23.49 -9.64
CA VAL A 78 7.46 -23.15 -11.07
C VAL A 78 8.85 -22.71 -11.55
N PRO A 79 9.09 -22.65 -12.88
CA PRO A 79 10.35 -22.15 -13.41
C PRO A 79 10.67 -20.73 -12.91
N LEU A 80 11.94 -20.50 -12.61
CA LEU A 80 12.44 -19.23 -12.03
C LEU A 80 11.97 -18.00 -12.79
N TRP A 81 12.05 -18.01 -14.12
CA TRP A 81 11.63 -16.89 -14.97
C TRP A 81 10.15 -16.51 -14.77
N LEU A 82 9.27 -17.50 -14.55
CA LEU A 82 7.83 -17.28 -14.40
C LEU A 82 7.52 -16.70 -13.02
N SER A 83 8.17 -17.23 -11.98
CA SER A 83 8.06 -16.70 -10.62
C SER A 83 8.55 -15.24 -10.55
N LEU A 84 9.71 -14.94 -11.14
CA LEU A 84 10.25 -13.58 -11.24
C LEU A 84 9.33 -12.66 -12.06
N ALA A 85 8.82 -13.12 -13.21
CA ALA A 85 7.91 -12.32 -14.03
C ALA A 85 6.64 -11.93 -13.25
N LEU A 86 6.00 -12.89 -12.57
CA LEU A 86 4.83 -12.65 -11.72
C LEU A 86 5.14 -11.67 -10.59
N SER A 87 6.26 -11.88 -9.88
CA SER A 87 6.67 -11.02 -8.76
C SER A 87 6.94 -9.58 -9.22
N ASN A 88 7.64 -9.41 -10.33
CA ASN A 88 7.96 -8.08 -10.88
C ASN A 88 6.73 -7.37 -11.47
N ILE A 89 5.84 -8.08 -12.18
CA ILE A 89 4.55 -7.50 -12.61
C ILE A 89 3.77 -7.01 -11.39
N GLY A 90 3.69 -7.84 -10.36
CA GLY A 90 3.06 -7.48 -9.10
C GLY A 90 3.69 -6.23 -8.47
N PHE A 91 5.02 -6.18 -8.40
CA PHE A 91 5.75 -5.02 -7.86
C PHE A 91 5.43 -3.73 -8.64
N ILE A 92 5.48 -3.78 -9.97
CA ILE A 92 5.20 -2.63 -10.86
C ILE A 92 3.77 -2.12 -10.68
N CYS A 93 2.81 -3.02 -10.52
CA CYS A 93 1.40 -2.65 -10.34
C CYS A 93 1.04 -2.34 -8.89
N MET A 94 1.82 -2.78 -7.92
CA MET A 94 1.55 -2.58 -6.49
C MET A 94 2.12 -1.25 -6.01
N VAL A 95 3.44 -1.06 -6.06
CA VAL A 95 4.12 0.02 -5.31
C VAL A 95 3.78 1.43 -5.84
N PRO A 96 3.91 1.73 -7.14
CA PRO A 96 3.52 3.04 -7.68
C PRO A 96 2.05 3.37 -7.42
N THR A 97 1.20 2.36 -7.58
CA THR A 97 -0.24 2.52 -7.50
C THR A 97 -0.69 2.88 -6.09
N GLN A 98 0.01 2.41 -5.05
CA GLN A 98 -0.27 2.80 -3.66
C GLN A 98 -0.07 4.30 -3.43
N SER A 99 1.02 4.85 -3.95
CA SER A 99 1.24 6.30 -3.93
C SER A 99 0.15 7.05 -4.71
N VAL A 100 -0.34 6.49 -5.82
CA VAL A 100 -1.48 7.06 -6.57
C VAL A 100 -2.79 7.00 -5.79
N VAL A 101 -3.03 5.94 -5.00
CA VAL A 101 -4.21 5.83 -4.12
C VAL A 101 -4.17 6.93 -3.05
N LEU A 102 -3.02 7.10 -2.36
CA LEU A 102 -2.81 8.17 -1.38
C LEU A 102 -3.03 9.56 -2.00
N TYR A 103 -2.43 9.80 -3.17
CA TYR A 103 -2.61 11.02 -3.95
C TYR A 103 -4.07 11.29 -4.29
N SER A 104 -4.78 10.26 -4.74
CA SER A 104 -6.19 10.37 -5.15
C SER A 104 -7.08 10.76 -3.97
N ARG A 105 -6.75 10.29 -2.75
CA ARG A 105 -7.43 10.77 -1.54
C ARG A 105 -7.09 12.22 -1.23
N LEU A 106 -5.81 12.58 -1.28
CA LEU A 106 -5.39 13.96 -1.03
C LEU A 106 -6.07 14.93 -2.01
N HIS A 107 -6.26 14.52 -3.27
CA HIS A 107 -6.98 15.31 -4.28
C HIS A 107 -8.43 15.64 -3.88
N LEU A 108 -9.11 14.73 -3.16
CA LEU A 108 -10.49 14.95 -2.73
C LEU A 108 -10.62 15.95 -1.57
N ILE A 109 -9.51 16.22 -0.87
CA ILE A 109 -9.51 16.96 0.41
C ILE A 109 -8.75 18.28 0.29
N SER A 110 -7.62 18.31 -0.42
CA SER A 110 -6.82 19.52 -0.60
C SER A 110 -7.39 20.40 -1.72
N GLN A 111 -7.45 21.70 -1.45
CA GLN A 111 -7.82 22.73 -2.43
C GLN A 111 -6.60 23.29 -3.19
N ASN A 112 -5.38 22.89 -2.82
CA ASN A 112 -4.16 23.43 -3.41
C ASN A 112 -3.72 22.62 -4.65
N PHE A 113 -4.23 23.04 -5.82
CA PHE A 113 -3.92 22.38 -7.09
C PHE A 113 -2.43 22.39 -7.47
N ARG A 114 -1.65 23.39 -7.03
CA ARG A 114 -0.20 23.44 -7.34
C ARG A 114 0.57 22.37 -6.58
N LEU A 115 0.33 22.25 -5.28
CA LEU A 115 0.96 21.21 -4.45
C LEU A 115 0.60 19.83 -4.99
N LEU A 116 -0.66 19.64 -5.35
CA LEU A 116 -1.14 18.38 -5.88
C LEU A 116 -0.49 18.05 -7.24
N ALA A 117 -0.37 19.02 -8.15
CA ALA A 117 0.33 18.80 -9.42
C ALA A 117 1.80 18.40 -9.21
N ILE A 118 2.50 19.01 -8.24
CA ILE A 118 3.89 18.65 -7.90
C ILE A 118 3.96 17.20 -7.42
N ILE A 119 3.14 16.82 -6.43
CA ILE A 119 3.11 15.45 -5.90
C ILE A 119 2.84 14.44 -7.01
N LYS A 120 1.89 14.74 -7.92
CA LYS A 120 1.59 13.86 -9.06
C LYS A 120 2.82 13.64 -9.95
N TRP A 121 3.55 14.69 -10.28
CA TRP A 121 4.74 14.59 -11.13
C TRP A 121 5.87 13.83 -10.44
N VAL A 122 6.09 14.05 -9.15
CA VAL A 122 7.04 13.29 -8.32
C VAL A 122 6.73 11.79 -8.39
N ILE A 123 5.48 11.40 -8.12
CA ILE A 123 5.06 9.98 -8.18
C ILE A 123 5.36 9.36 -9.55
N ILE A 124 5.03 10.05 -10.65
CA ILE A 124 5.22 9.53 -12.01
C ILE A 124 6.71 9.36 -12.34
N ILE A 125 7.51 10.40 -12.11
CA ILE A 125 8.93 10.43 -12.46
C ILE A 125 9.69 9.37 -11.66
N ASP A 126 9.47 9.33 -10.36
CA ASP A 126 10.20 8.42 -9.47
C ASP A 126 9.80 6.97 -9.71
N SER A 127 8.53 6.71 -10.03
CA SER A 127 8.09 5.37 -10.42
C SER A 127 8.86 4.87 -11.64
N ILE A 128 9.04 5.70 -12.67
CA ILE A 128 9.79 5.28 -13.87
C ILE A 128 11.26 5.06 -13.54
N ILE A 129 11.88 6.01 -12.82
CA ILE A 129 13.31 5.99 -12.51
C ILE A 129 13.67 4.81 -11.59
N LEU A 130 12.82 4.45 -10.63
CA LEU A 130 13.13 3.41 -9.64
C LEU A 130 12.71 2.01 -10.08
N ILE A 131 11.65 1.87 -10.88
CA ILE A 131 11.18 0.55 -11.34
C ILE A 131 12.20 -0.10 -12.26
N ILE A 132 12.72 0.64 -13.26
CA ILE A 132 13.56 0.05 -14.30
C ILE A 132 14.84 -0.58 -13.70
N PRO A 133 15.61 0.11 -12.84
CA PRO A 133 16.78 -0.48 -12.21
C PRO A 133 16.41 -1.65 -11.28
N THR A 134 15.31 -1.52 -10.51
CA THR A 134 14.90 -2.56 -9.56
C THR A 134 14.58 -3.87 -10.27
N VAL A 135 13.76 -3.83 -11.32
CA VAL A 135 13.39 -5.02 -12.10
C VAL A 135 14.62 -5.62 -12.77
N THR A 136 15.45 -4.79 -13.41
CA THR A 136 16.65 -5.26 -14.12
C THR A 136 17.64 -5.93 -13.17
N MET A 137 17.87 -5.32 -12.00
CA MET A 137 18.77 -5.86 -10.98
C MET A 137 18.23 -7.14 -10.35
N ASN A 138 16.91 -7.22 -10.12
CA ASN A 138 16.26 -8.41 -9.56
C ASN A 138 16.44 -9.64 -10.47
N PHE A 139 16.23 -9.48 -11.78
CA PHE A 139 16.52 -10.55 -12.74
C PHE A 139 18.00 -10.91 -12.71
N GLY A 140 18.90 -9.92 -12.74
CA GLY A 140 20.34 -10.17 -12.73
C GLY A 140 20.83 -10.89 -11.47
N SER A 141 20.34 -10.52 -10.29
CA SER A 141 20.77 -11.13 -9.01
C SER A 141 20.37 -12.60 -8.92
N GLU A 142 19.21 -12.96 -9.44
CA GLU A 142 18.69 -14.33 -9.35
C GLU A 142 19.33 -15.27 -10.38
N TYR A 143 19.60 -14.79 -11.61
CA TYR A 143 20.28 -15.60 -12.63
C TYR A 143 21.80 -15.67 -12.43
N PHE A 144 22.41 -14.65 -11.81
CA PHE A 144 23.85 -14.57 -11.59
C PHE A 144 24.19 -14.39 -10.10
N PRO A 145 23.89 -15.37 -9.22
CA PRO A 145 23.98 -15.21 -7.77
C PRO A 145 25.40 -15.05 -7.21
N ARG A 146 26.45 -15.34 -8.00
CA ARG A 146 27.87 -15.21 -7.60
C ARG A 146 28.57 -13.97 -8.15
N SER A 147 27.79 -12.99 -8.62
CA SER A 147 28.31 -11.83 -9.34
C SER A 147 28.01 -10.52 -8.59
N ALA A 148 28.51 -9.41 -9.13
CA ALA A 148 28.20 -8.07 -8.62
C ALA A 148 26.71 -7.71 -8.68
N TRP A 149 25.88 -8.47 -9.40
CA TRP A 149 24.44 -8.25 -9.52
C TRP A 149 23.71 -8.33 -8.18
N VAL A 150 24.09 -9.24 -7.28
CA VAL A 150 23.46 -9.36 -5.95
C VAL A 150 23.71 -8.12 -5.09
N HIS A 151 24.94 -7.59 -5.12
CA HIS A 151 25.29 -6.37 -4.39
C HIS A 151 24.58 -5.15 -4.99
N GLY A 152 24.54 -5.06 -6.33
CA GLY A 152 23.81 -4.02 -7.04
C GLY A 152 22.32 -4.02 -6.70
N PHE A 153 21.69 -5.20 -6.69
CA PHE A 153 20.29 -5.35 -6.31
C PHE A 153 20.02 -4.88 -4.88
N SER A 154 20.85 -5.28 -3.91
CA SER A 154 20.68 -4.84 -2.51
C SER A 154 20.75 -3.31 -2.33
N ILE A 155 21.63 -2.63 -3.07
CA ILE A 155 21.71 -1.16 -3.04
C ILE A 155 20.45 -0.53 -3.65
N VAL A 156 20.06 -1.00 -4.84
CA VAL A 156 18.91 -0.46 -5.58
C VAL A 156 17.61 -0.70 -4.83
N GLU A 157 17.44 -1.88 -4.25
CA GLU A 157 16.27 -2.23 -3.44
C GLU A 157 16.15 -1.36 -2.19
N ARG A 158 17.23 -1.17 -1.43
CA ARG A 158 17.23 -0.26 -0.27
C ARG A 158 16.90 1.17 -0.65
N ALA A 159 17.48 1.66 -1.74
CA ALA A 159 17.18 2.99 -2.26
C ALA A 159 15.70 3.12 -2.67
N GLN A 160 15.17 2.12 -3.37
CA GLN A 160 13.77 2.05 -3.79
C GLN A 160 12.83 2.05 -2.60
N ILE A 161 12.99 1.14 -1.64
CA ILE A 161 12.14 1.03 -0.45
C ILE A 161 12.18 2.33 0.34
N THR A 162 13.36 2.90 0.54
CA THR A 162 13.52 4.18 1.26
C THR A 162 12.77 5.30 0.57
N TRP A 163 12.94 5.43 -0.75
CA TRP A 163 12.32 6.51 -1.51
C TRP A 163 10.80 6.43 -1.49
N PHE A 164 10.22 5.26 -1.79
CA PHE A 164 8.77 5.10 -1.75
C PHE A 164 8.21 5.25 -0.34
N SER A 165 8.92 4.78 0.70
CA SER A 165 8.50 4.99 2.09
C SER A 165 8.46 6.48 2.45
N VAL A 166 9.50 7.24 2.09
CA VAL A 166 9.53 8.70 2.30
C VAL A 166 8.40 9.37 1.53
N GLN A 167 8.17 8.99 0.26
CA GLN A 167 7.09 9.52 -0.55
C GLN A 167 5.71 9.27 0.08
N GLU A 168 5.42 8.04 0.51
CA GLU A 168 4.15 7.67 1.13
C GLU A 168 3.93 8.41 2.47
N ILE A 169 4.98 8.55 3.28
CA ILE A 169 4.94 9.33 4.53
C ILE A 169 4.68 10.81 4.26
N LEU A 170 5.34 11.39 3.25
CA LEU A 170 5.14 12.80 2.88
C LEU A 170 3.70 13.07 2.43
N ILE A 171 3.15 12.23 1.53
CA ILE A 171 1.77 12.37 1.06
C ILE A 171 0.78 12.22 2.23
N SER A 172 1.00 11.22 3.09
CA SER A 172 0.17 10.96 4.27
C SER A 172 0.23 12.12 5.28
N SER A 173 1.40 12.74 5.46
CA SER A 173 1.57 13.89 6.37
C SER A 173 0.85 15.13 5.85
N VAL A 174 0.94 15.41 4.54
CA VAL A 174 0.18 16.50 3.90
C VAL A 174 -1.32 16.26 4.03
N TYR A 175 -1.76 15.01 3.84
CA TYR A 175 -3.16 14.62 4.01
C TYR A 175 -3.67 14.90 5.43
N ILE A 176 -2.92 14.49 6.45
CA ILE A 176 -3.28 14.73 7.85
C ILE A 176 -3.36 16.23 8.13
N TRP A 177 -2.40 17.02 7.63
CA TRP A 177 -2.38 18.47 7.81
C TRP A 177 -3.62 19.15 7.18
N GLU A 178 -3.96 18.82 5.94
CA GLU A 178 -5.16 19.37 5.28
C GLU A 178 -6.45 18.91 5.97
N THR A 179 -6.52 17.66 6.42
CA THR A 179 -7.69 17.12 7.13
C THR A 179 -7.91 17.85 8.47
N VAL A 180 -6.85 18.07 9.24
CA VAL A 180 -6.91 18.83 10.51
C VAL A 180 -7.28 20.28 10.25
N ARG A 181 -6.81 20.88 9.16
CA ARG A 181 -7.16 22.25 8.77
C ARG A 181 -8.66 22.36 8.44
N LEU A 182 -9.22 21.41 7.70
CA LEU A 182 -10.66 21.37 7.39
C LEU A 182 -11.52 21.25 8.66
N ILE A 183 -11.11 20.40 9.62
CA ILE A 183 -11.79 20.26 10.91
C ILE A 183 -11.82 21.60 11.68
N LYS A 184 -10.72 22.35 11.67
CA LYS A 184 -10.59 23.63 12.39
C LYS A 184 -11.37 24.78 11.75
N ILE A 185 -11.47 24.79 10.42
CA ILE A 185 -12.16 25.87 9.68
C ILE A 185 -13.69 25.75 9.80
N SER A 186 -14.21 24.53 9.93
CA SER A 186 -15.65 24.29 10.06
C SER A 186 -16.04 23.65 11.39
N PRO A 187 -15.98 24.39 12.51
CA PRO A 187 -16.36 23.88 13.83
C PRO A 187 -17.88 23.65 13.99
N GLU A 188 -18.71 24.32 13.18
CA GLU A 188 -20.18 24.21 13.25
C GLU A 188 -20.75 23.02 12.45
N GLU A 189 -19.92 22.29 11.69
CA GLU A 189 -20.38 21.15 10.90
C GLU A 189 -20.63 19.90 11.76
N ASP A 190 -21.54 19.08 11.24
CA ASP A 190 -22.21 17.96 11.89
C ASP A 190 -21.23 17.00 12.61
N LYS A 191 -21.46 16.69 13.91
CA LYS A 191 -20.56 15.85 14.76
C LYS A 191 -20.16 14.52 14.10
N LYS A 192 -21.05 13.97 13.25
CA LYS A 192 -20.83 12.75 12.47
C LYS A 192 -19.68 12.92 11.47
N ARG A 193 -19.58 14.07 10.82
CA ARG A 193 -18.55 14.35 9.83
C ARG A 193 -17.17 14.44 10.48
N HIS A 194 -17.04 15.14 11.61
CA HIS A 194 -15.78 15.21 12.35
C HIS A 194 -15.32 13.85 12.84
N LYS A 195 -16.24 12.98 13.27
CA LYS A 195 -15.91 11.60 13.64
C LYS A 195 -15.27 10.85 12.46
N ILE A 196 -15.85 10.96 11.27
CA ILE A 196 -15.31 10.32 10.07
C ILE A 196 -13.93 10.91 9.71
N LEU A 197 -13.74 12.23 9.80
CA LEU A 197 -12.44 12.86 9.53
C LEU A 197 -11.36 12.39 10.52
N TRP A 198 -11.70 12.15 11.78
CA TRP A 198 -10.78 11.55 12.76
C TRP A 198 -10.44 10.10 12.44
N GLU A 199 -11.40 9.30 11.98
CA GLU A 199 -11.16 7.93 11.51
C GLU A 199 -10.20 7.92 10.29
N LEU A 200 -10.33 8.88 9.38
CA LEU A 200 -9.41 9.06 8.24
C LEU A 200 -7.97 9.39 8.67
N ILE A 201 -7.81 10.23 9.70
CA ILE A 201 -6.49 10.54 10.28
C ILE A 201 -5.88 9.27 10.90
N GLY A 202 -6.67 8.50 11.65
CA GLY A 202 -6.23 7.25 12.27
C GLY A 202 -5.68 6.26 11.24
N ILE A 203 -6.38 6.06 10.13
CA ILE A 203 -5.94 5.18 9.05
C ILE A 203 -4.61 5.63 8.42
N ASN A 204 -4.40 6.94 8.23
CA ASN A 204 -3.14 7.45 7.71
C ASN A 204 -1.97 7.26 8.68
N ILE A 205 -2.20 7.42 9.99
CA ILE A 205 -1.17 7.15 11.00
C ILE A 205 -0.76 5.68 10.97
N VAL A 206 -1.73 4.77 10.88
CA VAL A 206 -1.44 3.32 10.77
C VAL A 206 -0.65 3.02 9.49
N ALA A 207 -0.97 3.67 8.37
CA ALA A 207 -0.21 3.54 7.12
C ALA A 207 1.26 3.96 7.30
N ILE A 208 1.52 5.12 7.93
CA ILE A 208 2.88 5.60 8.22
C ILE A 208 3.65 4.61 9.10
N VAL A 209 3.02 4.07 10.15
CA VAL A 209 3.65 3.08 11.03
C VAL A 209 4.03 1.81 10.26
N MET A 210 3.17 1.35 9.36
CA MET A 210 3.47 0.20 8.50
C MET A 210 4.64 0.47 7.54
N ASP A 211 4.73 1.67 6.96
CA ASP A 211 5.88 2.06 6.13
C ASP A 211 7.19 2.05 6.88
N LEU A 212 7.20 2.65 8.07
CA LEU A 212 8.37 2.63 8.94
C LEU A 212 8.77 1.20 9.34
N THR A 213 7.79 0.32 9.54
CA THR A 213 8.06 -1.09 9.86
C THR A 213 8.79 -1.80 8.72
N LEU A 214 8.32 -1.63 7.48
CA LEU A 214 8.99 -2.21 6.31
C LEU A 214 10.38 -1.62 6.10
N LEU A 215 10.53 -0.30 6.30
CA LEU A 215 11.81 0.38 6.19
C LEU A 215 12.83 -0.15 7.22
N ILE A 216 12.43 -0.29 8.49
CA ILE A 216 13.30 -0.79 9.55
C ILE A 216 13.75 -2.22 9.25
N LEU A 217 12.84 -3.10 8.81
CA LEU A 217 13.20 -4.49 8.48
C LEU A 217 14.22 -4.58 7.33
N GLU A 218 14.08 -3.72 6.33
CA GLU A 218 15.02 -3.63 5.21
C GLU A 218 16.43 -3.27 5.71
N PHE A 219 16.54 -2.25 6.56
CA PHE A 219 17.84 -1.82 7.11
C PHE A 219 18.42 -2.78 8.15
N LEU A 220 17.60 -3.63 8.78
CA LEU A 220 18.07 -4.74 9.61
C LEU A 220 18.59 -5.94 8.80
N GLY A 221 18.39 -5.93 7.47
CA GLY A 221 18.85 -6.99 6.58
C GLY A 221 18.00 -8.27 6.59
N TYR A 222 16.78 -8.21 7.14
CA TYR A 222 15.85 -9.34 7.16
C TYR A 222 15.06 -9.46 5.86
N TYR A 223 15.76 -9.71 4.75
CA TYR A 223 15.19 -9.74 3.39
C TYR A 223 13.96 -10.64 3.25
N PHE A 224 14.05 -11.91 3.65
CA PHE A 224 12.91 -12.84 3.53
C PHE A 224 11.71 -12.40 4.37
N THR A 225 11.93 -12.00 5.62
CA THR A 225 10.86 -11.49 6.49
C THR A 225 10.24 -10.22 5.90
N GLN A 226 11.06 -9.34 5.32
CA GLN A 226 10.62 -8.12 4.67
C GLN A 226 9.70 -8.44 3.49
N ILE A 227 10.05 -9.38 2.60
CA ILE A 227 9.23 -9.69 1.43
C ILE A 227 7.85 -10.21 1.84
N ILE A 228 7.81 -11.14 2.80
CA ILE A 228 6.56 -11.75 3.24
C ILE A 228 5.70 -10.71 3.96
N LEU A 229 6.31 -9.92 4.86
CA LEU A 229 5.58 -8.89 5.60
C LEU A 229 5.09 -7.78 4.66
N LYS A 230 5.85 -7.46 3.60
CA LYS A 230 5.47 -6.51 2.56
C LYS A 230 4.13 -6.88 1.94
N ALA A 231 3.95 -8.13 1.52
CA ALA A 231 2.68 -8.59 0.95
C ALA A 231 1.51 -8.41 1.94
N LEU A 232 1.71 -8.79 3.21
CA LEU A 232 0.70 -8.61 4.24
C LEU A 232 0.36 -7.13 4.47
N VAL A 233 1.37 -6.28 4.65
CA VAL A 233 1.23 -4.84 4.89
C VAL A 233 0.49 -4.17 3.74
N TYR A 234 0.86 -4.44 2.49
CA TYR A 234 0.16 -3.87 1.34
C TYR A 234 -1.29 -4.37 1.23
N SER A 235 -1.58 -5.61 1.62
CA SER A 235 -2.97 -6.10 1.70
C SER A 235 -3.80 -5.34 2.74
N ILE A 236 -3.21 -5.05 3.91
CA ILE A 236 -3.87 -4.28 4.97
C ILE A 236 -4.07 -2.83 4.53
N LYS A 237 -3.06 -2.21 3.89
CA LYS A 237 -3.18 -0.88 3.29
C LYS A 237 -4.39 -0.82 2.36
N LEU A 238 -4.48 -1.70 1.37
CA LEU A 238 -5.61 -1.74 0.43
C LEU A 238 -6.97 -1.93 1.14
N LYS A 239 -7.02 -2.77 2.17
CA LYS A 239 -8.25 -2.99 2.93
C LYS A 239 -8.68 -1.75 3.70
N MET A 240 -7.72 -1.04 4.31
CA MET A 240 -8.01 0.24 4.95
C MET A 240 -8.44 1.31 3.93
N GLU A 241 -7.82 1.35 2.75
CA GLU A 241 -8.25 2.25 1.68
C GLU A 241 -9.69 1.99 1.25
N PHE A 242 -10.08 0.72 1.13
CA PHE A 242 -11.46 0.35 0.86
C PHE A 242 -12.44 0.83 1.96
N VAL A 243 -12.04 0.76 3.23
CA VAL A 243 -12.83 1.32 4.35
C VAL A 243 -12.95 2.85 4.24
N VAL A 244 -11.85 3.54 3.93
CA VAL A 244 -11.82 5.00 3.69
C VAL A 244 -12.81 5.41 2.61
N LEU A 245 -12.86 4.66 1.51
CA LEU A 245 -13.84 4.89 0.45
C LEU A 245 -15.29 4.79 0.97
N GLY A 246 -15.61 3.75 1.74
CA GLY A 246 -16.95 3.59 2.31
C GLY A 246 -17.36 4.77 3.20
N MET A 247 -16.40 5.30 3.96
CA MET A 247 -16.59 6.50 4.79
C MET A 247 -16.82 7.77 3.95
N LEU A 248 -16.02 7.99 2.89
CA LEU A 248 -16.17 9.12 1.97
C LEU A 248 -17.54 9.10 1.25
N LEU A 249 -17.99 7.93 0.79
CA LEU A 249 -19.31 7.78 0.18
C LEU A 249 -20.44 8.12 1.15
N THR A 250 -20.25 7.88 2.45
CA THR A 250 -21.22 8.23 3.49
C THR A 250 -21.31 9.74 3.67
N ILE A 251 -20.17 10.45 3.67
CA ILE A 251 -20.11 11.92 3.77
C ILE A 251 -20.83 12.59 2.58
N VAL A 252 -20.58 12.12 1.36
CA VAL A 252 -21.21 12.71 0.16
C VAL A 252 -22.73 12.52 0.20
N ARG A 253 -23.20 11.33 0.60
CA ARG A 253 -24.64 11.03 0.69
C ARG A 253 -25.35 11.81 1.80
N SER A 254 -24.69 12.08 2.94
CA SER A 254 -25.29 12.92 3.98
C SER A 254 -25.48 14.36 3.51
N HIS A 255 -24.48 14.93 2.81
CA HIS A 255 -24.57 16.29 2.28
C HIS A 255 -25.70 16.45 1.23
N SER A 256 -25.87 15.48 0.33
CA SER A 256 -26.98 15.52 -0.65
C SER A 256 -28.37 15.43 0.00
N ARG A 257 -28.50 14.76 1.15
CA ARG A 257 -29.77 14.67 1.90
C ARG A 257 -30.09 15.95 2.67
N GLU A 258 -29.07 16.65 3.16
CA GLU A 258 -29.26 17.96 3.82
C GLU A 258 -29.73 19.03 2.84
N LEU A 259 -29.16 19.08 1.62
CA LEU A 259 -29.59 20.03 0.58
C LEU A 259 -31.05 19.81 0.16
N THR A 260 -31.47 18.56 -0.04
CA THR A 260 -32.86 18.22 -0.39
C THR A 260 -33.84 18.45 0.75
N SER A 261 -33.41 18.34 2.01
CA SER A 261 -34.25 18.65 3.17
C SER A 261 -34.38 20.16 3.37
N GLY A 262 -33.30 20.92 3.18
CA GLY A 262 -33.30 22.40 3.27
C GLY A 262 -34.18 23.07 2.21
N GLU A 263 -34.18 22.56 0.98
CA GLU A 263 -35.05 23.07 -0.10
C GLU A 263 -36.54 22.78 0.15
N MET A 264 -36.88 21.69 0.84
CA MET A 264 -38.26 21.32 1.16
C MET A 264 -38.88 22.21 2.26
N TYR A 265 -38.06 22.87 3.09
CA TYR A 265 -38.52 23.84 4.09
C TYR A 265 -38.61 25.29 3.57
N SER A 266 -38.19 25.56 2.32
CA SER A 266 -38.19 26.90 1.72
C SER A 266 -39.31 27.17 0.71
N PHE A 267 -40.44 26.45 0.80
CA PHE A 267 -41.67 26.87 0.11
C PHE A 267 -42.47 27.81 1.03
N PRO A 268 -42.57 29.12 0.73
CA PRO A 268 -43.53 29.96 1.42
C PRO A 268 -44.92 29.57 0.97
N SER A 269 -45.78 29.22 1.92
CA SER A 269 -47.23 29.23 1.73
C SER A 269 -47.67 30.67 1.49
N GLY A 270 -47.71 31.06 0.21
CA GLY A 270 -48.35 32.28 -0.29
C GLY A 270 -49.54 31.92 -1.14
#